data_AF-A0A1H8EBK9-F1
#
_entry.id   AF-A0A1H8EBK9-F1
#
_cell.length_a   1.000
_cell.length_b   1.000
_cell.length_c   1.000
_cell.angle_alpha   90.00
_cell.angle_beta   90.00
_cell.angle_gamma   90.00
#
_symmetry.space_group_name_H-M   'P 1'
#
loop_
_entity.id
_entity.type
_entity.pdbx_description
1 polymer ?
#
loop_
_entity_poly.entity_id
_entity_poly.type
_entity_poly.pdbx_seq_one_letter_code
_entity_poly.pdbx_strand_id
1 'polypeptide(L)'
;MEPERVDSMVAALRARGVMAHRADEGVYAFGIRVVIPDGSEALWTMGGAGGLDAEVLRDNTLIGFVPHVPGSEDFTDAQTVETIATTPYSEEGMLPASRVTAHPTPAPAPAASVPPPLQHPGAPLHGLLHLHLHGHHHR
;
A
#
# COMPACT_ATOMS: atom_id res chain seq x y z
N MET A 1 19.47 -10.31 0.71
CA MET A 1 18.99 -11.64 0.26
C MET A 1 20.20 -12.56 0.12
N GLU A 2 20.09 -13.85 0.40
CA GLU A 2 21.18 -14.82 0.13
C GLU A 2 21.28 -15.05 -1.41
N PRO A 3 22.48 -15.12 -2.00
CA PRO A 3 22.64 -15.21 -3.47
C PRO A 3 22.04 -16.50 -4.06
N GLU A 4 22.16 -17.62 -3.36
CA GLU A 4 21.57 -18.91 -3.81
C GLU A 4 20.04 -18.85 -3.87
N ARG A 5 19.43 -18.11 -2.93
CA ARG A 5 17.99 -17.88 -2.89
C ARG A 5 17.54 -17.07 -4.11
N VAL A 6 18.28 -16.00 -4.44
CA VAL A 6 18.01 -15.17 -5.63
C VAL A 6 18.08 -16.02 -6.90
N ASP A 7 19.10 -16.86 -7.02
CA ASP A 7 19.31 -17.70 -8.21
C ASP A 7 18.18 -18.73 -8.38
N SER A 8 17.71 -19.33 -7.29
CA SER A 8 16.54 -20.22 -7.29
C SER A 8 15.29 -19.51 -7.79
N MET A 9 15.04 -18.29 -7.29
CA MET A 9 13.89 -17.48 -7.69
C MET A 9 13.96 -17.04 -9.16
N VAL A 10 15.14 -16.65 -9.64
CA VAL A 10 15.37 -16.32 -11.06
C VAL A 10 15.11 -17.54 -11.94
N ALA A 11 15.56 -18.73 -11.54
CA ALA A 11 15.28 -19.95 -12.29
C ALA A 11 13.77 -20.25 -12.35
N ALA A 12 13.05 -20.08 -11.23
CA ALA A 12 11.60 -20.26 -11.17
C ALA A 12 10.84 -19.25 -12.06
N LEU A 13 11.27 -17.98 -12.09
CA LEU A 13 10.70 -16.96 -12.97
C LEU A 13 10.91 -17.30 -14.46
N ARG A 14 12.12 -17.73 -14.82
CA ARG A 14 12.45 -18.14 -16.19
C ARG A 14 11.65 -19.35 -16.66
N ALA A 15 11.43 -20.33 -15.77
CA ALA A 15 10.58 -21.48 -16.07
C ALA A 15 9.12 -21.08 -16.42
N ARG A 16 8.68 -19.89 -15.99
CA ARG A 16 7.36 -19.30 -16.28
C ARG A 16 7.37 -18.37 -17.49
N GLY A 17 8.49 -18.25 -18.21
CA GLY A 17 8.64 -17.37 -19.37
C GLY A 17 8.97 -15.92 -19.02
N VAL A 18 9.27 -15.60 -17.76
CA VAL A 18 9.69 -14.26 -17.35
C VAL A 18 11.19 -14.09 -17.61
N MET A 19 11.58 -13.04 -18.33
CA MET A 19 12.99 -12.72 -18.61
C MET A 19 13.65 -12.10 -17.36
N ALA A 20 14.01 -12.93 -16.39
CA ALA A 20 14.62 -12.50 -15.14
C ALA A 20 16.15 -12.71 -15.10
N HIS A 21 16.85 -11.85 -14.36
CA HIS A 21 18.28 -11.93 -14.09
C HIS A 21 18.53 -11.55 -12.64
N ARG A 22 19.58 -12.11 -12.04
CA ARG A 22 20.11 -11.56 -10.79
C ARG A 22 20.67 -10.16 -11.08
N ALA A 23 20.35 -9.20 -10.23
CA ALA A 23 20.94 -7.87 -10.24
C ALA A 23 21.88 -7.74 -9.04
N ASP A 24 23.13 -7.37 -9.32
CA ASP A 24 24.10 -6.99 -8.30
C ASP A 24 23.94 -5.49 -8.04
N GLU A 25 23.25 -5.12 -6.96
CA GLU A 25 23.00 -3.72 -6.58
C GLU A 25 24.08 -3.16 -5.64
N GLY A 26 25.05 -4.00 -5.27
CA GLY A 26 26.18 -3.66 -4.41
C GLY A 26 26.82 -4.92 -3.84
N VAL A 27 27.78 -4.75 -2.93
CA VAL A 27 28.57 -5.87 -2.37
C VAL A 27 27.72 -6.84 -1.55
N TYR A 28 26.58 -6.38 -1.00
CA TYR A 28 25.67 -7.18 -0.16
C TYR A 28 24.18 -6.98 -0.52
N ALA A 29 23.89 -6.34 -1.65
CA ALA A 29 22.53 -6.07 -2.11
C ALA A 29 22.32 -6.83 -3.42
N PHE A 30 21.41 -7.79 -3.38
CA PHE A 30 21.02 -8.61 -4.52
C PHE A 30 19.53 -8.43 -4.77
N GLY A 31 19.20 -8.08 -6.01
CA GLY A 31 17.84 -7.91 -6.50
C GLY A 31 17.53 -8.84 -7.67
N ILE A 32 16.29 -8.79 -8.14
CA ILE A 32 15.84 -9.52 -9.33
C ILE A 32 15.49 -8.48 -10.41
N ARG A 33 16.23 -8.48 -11.51
CA ARG A 33 15.93 -7.67 -12.69
C ARG A 33 15.02 -8.44 -13.64
N VAL A 34 13.86 -7.90 -13.94
CA VAL A 34 12.92 -8.42 -14.95
C VAL A 34 12.98 -7.52 -16.18
N VAL A 35 13.28 -8.11 -17.33
CA VAL A 35 13.24 -7.42 -18.63
C VAL A 35 11.82 -7.46 -19.17
N ILE A 36 11.25 -6.28 -19.43
CA ILE A 36 9.88 -6.11 -19.93
C ILE A 36 9.95 -6.03 -21.47
N PRO A 37 8.95 -6.58 -22.21
CA PRO A 37 9.00 -6.63 -23.68
C PRO A 37 9.11 -5.26 -24.38
N ASP A 38 8.75 -4.17 -23.72
CA ASP A 38 8.86 -2.81 -24.23
C ASP A 38 10.28 -2.22 -24.11
N GLY A 39 11.24 -2.98 -23.59
CA GLY A 39 12.62 -2.58 -23.36
C GLY A 39 12.86 -1.94 -21.98
N SER A 40 11.82 -1.78 -21.16
CA SER A 40 11.97 -1.35 -19.77
C SER A 40 12.43 -2.51 -18.89
N GLU A 41 12.94 -2.20 -17.70
CA GLU A 41 13.44 -3.18 -16.74
C GLU A 41 12.88 -2.89 -15.35
N ALA A 42 12.31 -3.89 -14.68
CA ALA A 42 11.90 -3.77 -13.29
C ALA A 42 12.98 -4.38 -12.38
N LEU A 43 13.51 -3.56 -11.48
CA LEU A 43 14.49 -3.95 -10.47
C LEU A 43 13.76 -4.20 -9.16
N TRP A 44 13.53 -5.46 -8.84
CA TRP A 44 12.90 -5.89 -7.61
C TRP A 44 13.91 -6.01 -6.49
N THR A 45 13.64 -5.30 -5.39
CA THR A 45 14.43 -5.36 -4.18
C THR A 45 13.62 -5.98 -3.06
N MET A 46 14.29 -6.73 -2.17
CA MET A 46 13.68 -7.17 -0.90
C MET A 46 14.43 -6.50 0.23
N GLY A 47 13.89 -5.39 0.71
CA GLY A 47 14.52 -4.57 1.72
C GLY A 47 14.02 -4.91 3.12
N GLY A 48 14.47 -6.01 3.75
CA GLY A 48 14.20 -6.28 5.17
C GLY A 48 12.75 -5.96 5.62
N ALA A 49 12.59 -5.10 6.63
CA ALA A 49 11.28 -4.67 7.15
C ALA A 49 10.43 -3.80 6.20
N GLY A 50 10.95 -3.44 5.02
CA GLY A 50 10.28 -2.63 4.00
C GLY A 50 9.50 -3.42 2.96
N GLY A 51 9.57 -4.75 2.98
CA GLY A 51 8.85 -5.62 2.05
C GLY A 51 9.42 -5.62 0.64
N LEU A 52 8.58 -6.03 -0.32
CA LEU A 52 8.85 -6.20 -1.73
C LEU A 52 8.32 -4.99 -2.51
N ASP A 53 9.23 -4.36 -3.25
CA ASP A 53 8.96 -3.25 -4.17
C ASP A 53 9.85 -3.36 -5.41
N ALA A 54 9.58 -2.53 -6.41
CA ALA A 54 10.44 -2.45 -7.58
C ALA A 54 10.56 -1.03 -8.13
N GLU A 55 11.74 -0.74 -8.66
CA GLU A 55 11.97 0.42 -9.51
C GLU A 55 11.86 0.00 -10.99
N VAL A 56 11.19 0.79 -11.82
CA VAL A 56 11.10 0.53 -13.26
C VAL A 56 11.97 1.53 -14.00
N LEU A 57 12.93 1.01 -14.75
CA LEU A 57 13.92 1.77 -15.50
C LEU A 57 13.71 1.58 -17.01
N ARG A 58 14.07 2.59 -17.79
CA ARG A 58 14.27 2.49 -19.23
C ARG A 58 15.55 3.22 -19.58
N ASP A 59 16.47 2.57 -20.29
CA ASP A 59 17.79 3.11 -20.62
C ASP A 59 18.50 3.69 -19.37
N ASN A 60 18.51 2.92 -18.27
CA ASN A 60 19.07 3.32 -16.97
C ASN A 60 18.41 4.56 -16.31
N THR A 61 17.30 5.07 -16.86
CA THR A 61 16.53 6.17 -16.29
C THR A 61 15.33 5.63 -15.53
N LEU A 62 15.14 6.03 -14.27
CA LEU A 62 13.94 5.69 -13.49
C LEU A 62 12.70 6.33 -14.11
N ILE A 63 11.74 5.51 -14.53
CA ILE A 63 10.48 5.94 -15.16
C ILE A 63 9.24 5.62 -14.32
N GLY A 64 9.37 4.77 -13.30
CA GLY A 64 8.25 4.37 -12.45
C GLY A 64 8.68 3.48 -11.30
N PHE A 65 7.70 3.04 -10.52
CA PHE A 65 7.89 2.07 -9.45
C PHE A 65 6.68 1.13 -9.38
N VAL A 66 6.91 -0.11 -8.96
CA VAL A 66 5.84 -0.95 -8.45
C VAL A 66 5.66 -0.59 -6.97
N PRO A 67 4.45 -0.17 -6.55
CA PRO A 67 4.21 0.15 -5.15
C PRO A 67 4.55 -1.03 -4.24
N HIS A 68 4.96 -0.73 -3.00
CA HIS A 68 5.16 -1.74 -1.96
C HIS A 68 3.95 -2.69 -1.90
N VAL A 69 4.25 -3.99 -1.88
CA VAL A 69 3.24 -5.05 -1.80
C VAL A 69 2.92 -5.31 -0.33
N PRO A 70 1.70 -5.02 0.17
CA PRO A 70 1.41 -5.19 1.60
C PRO A 70 1.57 -6.63 2.09
N GLY A 71 2.25 -6.82 3.22
CA GLY A 71 2.47 -8.14 3.83
C GLY A 71 3.60 -8.95 3.17
N SER A 72 4.35 -8.33 2.26
CA SER A 72 5.46 -8.97 1.55
C SER A 72 6.75 -9.12 2.37
N GLU A 73 6.79 -8.55 3.57
CA GLU A 73 7.87 -8.69 4.55
C GLU A 73 8.11 -10.16 4.92
N ASP A 74 7.04 -10.96 4.93
CA ASP A 74 7.05 -12.37 5.32
C ASP A 74 6.86 -13.32 4.13
N PHE A 75 6.99 -12.84 2.89
CA PHE A 75 6.78 -13.69 1.72
C PHE A 75 7.81 -14.82 1.62
N THR A 76 7.27 -16.01 1.33
CA THR A 76 8.06 -17.13 0.83
C THR A 76 8.56 -16.86 -0.59
N ASP A 77 9.61 -17.57 -1.00
CA ASP A 77 10.16 -17.47 -2.35
C ASP A 77 9.10 -17.71 -3.43
N ALA A 78 8.21 -18.66 -3.19
CA ALA A 78 7.10 -18.96 -4.09
C ALA A 78 6.12 -17.79 -4.22
N GLN A 79 5.78 -17.14 -3.10
CA GLN A 79 4.92 -15.95 -3.11
C GLN A 79 5.60 -14.78 -3.82
N THR A 80 6.88 -14.53 -3.55
CA THR A 80 7.62 -13.48 -4.25
C THR A 80 7.70 -13.75 -5.75
N VAL A 81 8.01 -14.98 -6.17
CA VAL A 81 8.04 -15.37 -7.59
C VAL A 81 6.65 -15.20 -8.24
N GLU A 82 5.57 -15.60 -7.55
CA GLU A 82 4.21 -15.42 -8.04
C GLU A 82 3.87 -13.95 -8.23
N THR A 83 4.16 -13.12 -7.23
CA THR A 83 3.90 -11.68 -7.28
C THR A 83 4.68 -11.02 -8.42
N ILE A 84 5.97 -11.30 -8.55
CA ILE A 84 6.80 -10.74 -9.63
C ILE A 84 6.27 -11.18 -11.01
N ALA A 85 5.87 -12.44 -11.15
CA ALA A 85 5.40 -13.00 -12.43
C ALA A 85 4.03 -12.46 -12.86
N THR A 86 3.19 -12.04 -11.90
CA THR A 86 1.81 -11.58 -12.16
C THR A 86 1.68 -10.05 -12.11
N THR A 87 2.74 -9.34 -11.72
CA THR A 87 2.73 -7.88 -11.65
C THR A 87 2.58 -7.26 -13.05
N PRO A 88 1.60 -6.38 -13.27
CA PRO A 88 1.49 -5.63 -14.51
C PRO A 88 2.48 -4.45 -14.52
N TYR A 89 3.46 -4.48 -15.42
CA TYR A 89 4.47 -3.41 -15.57
C TYR A 89 4.04 -2.28 -16.54
N SER A 90 2.73 -2.14 -16.80
CA SER A 90 2.20 -1.03 -17.60
C SER A 90 2.16 0.28 -16.80
N GLU A 91 2.12 1.42 -17.49
CA GLU A 91 1.97 2.74 -16.83
C GLU A 91 0.80 2.78 -15.84
N GLU A 92 -0.31 2.10 -16.16
CA GLU A 92 -1.48 1.97 -15.28
C GLU A 92 -1.22 1.06 -14.07
N GLY A 93 -0.45 -0.02 -14.24
CA GLY A 93 -0.11 -0.97 -13.18
C GLY A 93 0.93 -0.45 -12.19
N MET A 94 1.75 0.53 -12.60
CA MET A 94 2.74 1.20 -11.75
C MET A 94 2.16 2.33 -10.88
N LEU A 95 0.90 2.73 -11.10
CA LEU A 95 0.25 3.74 -10.27
C LEU A 95 -0.30 3.10 -8.98
N PRO A 96 -0.15 3.74 -7.81
CA PRO A 96 -0.81 3.26 -6.60
C PRO A 96 -2.32 3.24 -6.82
N ALA A 97 -2.99 2.18 -6.35
CA ALA A 97 -4.44 2.00 -6.50
C ALA A 97 -5.26 3.22 -6.01
N SER A 98 -4.71 4.02 -5.08
CA SER A 98 -5.29 5.28 -4.61
C SER A 98 -5.43 6.38 -5.66
N ARG A 99 -4.83 6.26 -6.84
CA ARG A 99 -5.01 7.24 -7.93
C ARG A 99 -6.20 6.93 -8.84
N VAL A 100 -6.73 5.71 -8.79
CA VAL A 100 -7.95 5.31 -9.50
C VAL A 100 -9.15 5.51 -8.58
N THR A 101 -9.44 6.77 -8.21
CA THR A 101 -10.77 7.31 -7.85
C THR A 101 -10.64 8.72 -7.26
N ALA A 102 -10.57 9.71 -8.12
CA ALA A 102 -11.14 11.01 -7.82
C ALA A 102 -12.00 11.44 -9.00
N HIS A 103 -13.10 10.71 -9.24
CA HIS A 103 -14.26 11.39 -9.80
C HIS A 103 -14.64 12.45 -8.75
N PRO A 104 -14.70 13.76 -9.09
CA PRO A 104 -15.19 14.74 -8.15
C PRO A 104 -16.65 14.41 -7.89
N THR A 105 -16.96 13.87 -6.71
CA THR A 105 -18.32 13.89 -6.19
C THR A 105 -18.73 15.36 -6.17
N PRO A 106 -19.82 15.79 -6.82
CA PRO A 106 -20.30 17.15 -6.64
C PRO A 106 -20.62 17.32 -5.16
N ALA A 107 -19.90 18.24 -4.50
CA ALA A 107 -20.14 18.58 -3.11
C ALA A 107 -21.62 18.98 -2.95
N PRO A 108 -22.36 18.45 -1.96
CA PRO A 108 -23.67 18.99 -1.65
C PRO A 108 -23.49 20.42 -1.14
N ALA A 109 -24.19 21.36 -1.78
CA ALA A 109 -24.22 22.77 -1.39
C ALA A 109 -24.62 22.93 0.09
N PRO A 110 -24.08 23.93 0.82
CA PRO A 110 -24.51 24.18 2.19
C PRO A 110 -25.97 24.65 2.20
N ALA A 111 -26.85 23.83 2.78
CA ALA A 111 -28.22 24.20 3.04
C ALA A 111 -28.25 25.40 3.99
N ALA A 112 -28.91 26.46 3.54
CA ALA A 112 -29.12 27.70 4.25
C ALA A 112 -29.72 27.49 5.65
N SER A 113 -29.26 28.33 6.58
CA SER A 113 -29.78 28.47 7.93
C SER A 113 -31.31 28.57 7.96
N VAL A 114 -31.97 27.67 8.68
CA VAL A 114 -33.35 27.85 9.13
C VAL A 114 -33.32 27.95 10.66
N PRO A 115 -33.69 29.10 11.27
CA PRO A 115 -33.76 29.21 12.73
C PRO A 115 -34.97 28.42 13.27
N PRO A 116 -34.87 27.83 14.49
CA PRO A 116 -35.98 27.10 15.10
C PRO A 116 -37.07 28.06 15.62
N PRO A 117 -38.36 27.69 15.54
CA PRO A 117 -39.43 28.48 16.15
C PRO A 117 -39.50 28.26 17.66
N LEU A 118 -39.64 29.36 18.40
CA LEU A 118 -39.92 29.42 19.85
C LEU A 118 -41.28 28.81 20.18
N GLN A 119 -41.35 27.75 21.00
CA GLN A 119 -42.56 27.41 21.79
C GLN A 119 -42.21 26.72 23.13
N HIS A 120 -42.36 27.47 24.24
CA HIS A 120 -42.84 26.97 25.54
C HIS A 120 -44.39 26.84 25.45
N PRO A 121 -45.14 26.12 26.32
CA PRO A 121 -44.87 25.78 27.73
C PRO A 121 -45.32 24.37 28.20
N GLY A 122 -44.99 23.99 29.44
CA GLY A 122 -45.75 22.96 30.19
C GLY A 122 -44.94 21.82 30.81
N ALA A 123 -44.59 21.98 32.09
CA ALA A 123 -44.30 20.89 33.04
C ALA A 123 -45.57 20.00 33.24
N PRO A 124 -45.59 18.83 33.95
CA PRO A 124 -44.71 18.46 35.08
C PRO A 124 -44.37 16.96 35.34
N LEU A 125 -43.39 16.77 36.25
CA LEU A 125 -43.25 15.74 37.32
C LEU A 125 -43.31 14.22 37.01
N HIS A 126 -42.15 13.56 37.14
CA HIS A 126 -41.82 12.31 37.87
C HIS A 126 -40.39 11.94 37.44
N GLY A 127 -39.40 11.59 38.24
CA GLY A 127 -39.33 11.09 39.60
C GLY A 127 -38.17 10.06 39.64
N LEU A 128 -37.41 10.06 40.72
CA LEU A 128 -36.44 9.04 41.19
C LEU A 128 -34.95 9.04 40.76
N LEU A 129 -34.14 9.62 41.66
CA LEU A 129 -33.00 9.03 42.42
C LEU A 129 -32.00 8.05 41.76
N HIS A 130 -30.72 8.47 41.70
CA HIS A 130 -29.59 8.02 42.56
C HIS A 130 -28.29 8.68 42.05
N LEU A 131 -27.70 9.67 42.72
CA LEU A 131 -26.70 9.56 43.82
C LEU A 131 -25.40 8.83 43.43
N HIS A 132 -24.37 9.57 43.01
CA HIS A 132 -23.08 9.65 43.74
C HIS A 132 -22.19 10.74 43.14
N LEU A 133 -21.89 11.75 43.96
CA LEU A 133 -20.95 12.82 43.65
C LEU A 133 -19.99 12.98 44.84
N HIS A 134 -18.76 13.34 44.50
CA HIS A 134 -17.69 13.88 45.34
C HIS A 134 -16.82 12.91 46.13
N GLY A 135 -15.72 12.52 45.49
CA GLY A 135 -14.42 12.66 46.15
C GLY A 135 -13.99 14.13 46.11
N HIS A 136 -13.67 14.71 47.27
CA HIS A 136 -12.46 15.50 47.44
C HIS A 136 -12.22 15.88 48.90
N HIS A 137 -10.93 15.81 49.25
CA HIS A 137 -10.20 16.66 50.19
C HIS A 137 -10.12 16.30 51.69
N HIS A 138 -8.83 16.19 52.05
CA HIS A 138 -8.15 16.69 53.24
C HIS A 138 -7.78 15.71 54.37
N ARG A 139 -6.50 15.32 54.27
CA ARG A 139 -5.43 15.34 55.29
C ARG A 139 -5.07 14.02 55.93
#